data_AF-A0A1B6I4J4-F1
#
_entry.id   AF-A0A1B6I4J4-F1
#
_cell.length_a   1.000
_cell.length_b   1.000
_cell.length_c   1.000
_cell.angle_alpha   90.00
_cell.angle_beta   90.00
_cell.angle_gamma   90.00
#
_symmetry.space_group_name_H-M   'P 1'
#
loop_
_entity.id
_entity.type
_entity.pdbx_description
1 polymer ?
#
loop_
_entity_poly.entity_id
_entity_poly.type
_entity_poly.pdbx_seq_one_letter_code
_entity_poly.pdbx_strand_id
1 'polypeptide(L)'
;MEQISKILNHFPLLIPSTDFKLWSGSIFFKVDRENDGLGHFLEYLQSKEALEEQTRSSTKLDYCLYQQILKELQELGSEHVVKCQGDLRSLVLRTIDVRGVEHQLVIGIPRDYPSSRPTIDDIDMPEVALQDLSKGETITDVFNVFQTLVNSFQDFWEAYDSLKSCTWLIDPEH
;
A
#
# COMPACT_ATOMS: atom_id res chain seq x y z
N MET A 1 -1.98 -11.83 -11.77
CA MET A 1 -2.56 -11.96 -10.42
C MET A 1 -2.56 -13.40 -9.89
N GLU A 2 -3.02 -14.41 -10.64
CA GLU A 2 -3.05 -15.80 -10.16
C GLU A 2 -1.65 -16.38 -9.82
N GLN A 3 -0.60 -15.92 -10.49
CA GLN A 3 0.78 -16.29 -10.15
C GLN A 3 1.28 -15.60 -8.87
N ILE A 4 0.81 -14.38 -8.58
CA ILE A 4 1.23 -13.60 -7.41
C ILE A 4 0.66 -14.22 -6.13
N SER A 5 -0.62 -14.61 -6.14
CA SER A 5 -1.21 -15.33 -5.01
C SER A 5 -0.56 -16.69 -4.79
N LYS A 6 -0.16 -17.40 -5.84
CA LYS A 6 0.61 -18.65 -5.74
C LYS A 6 1.98 -18.43 -5.08
N ILE A 7 2.68 -17.35 -5.43
CA ILE A 7 3.97 -16.99 -4.83
C ILE A 7 3.80 -16.62 -3.36
N LEU A 8 2.85 -15.76 -3.00
CA LEU A 8 2.57 -15.40 -1.60
C LEU A 8 2.14 -16.61 -0.77
N ASN A 9 1.37 -17.54 -1.34
CA ASN A 9 0.98 -18.78 -0.66
C ASN A 9 2.17 -19.73 -0.40
N HIS A 10 3.17 -19.76 -1.29
CA HIS A 10 4.35 -20.62 -1.13
C HIS A 10 5.50 -19.94 -0.39
N PHE A 11 5.60 -18.62 -0.52
CA PHE A 11 6.68 -17.78 -0.01
C PHE A 11 6.09 -16.59 0.72
N PRO A 12 5.45 -16.84 1.87
CA PRO A 12 4.66 -15.86 2.61
C PRO A 12 5.43 -14.60 3.02
N LEU A 13 6.75 -14.68 3.11
CA LEU A 13 7.61 -13.60 3.57
C LEU A 13 8.26 -12.81 2.44
N LEU A 14 7.89 -13.07 1.18
CA LEU A 14 8.30 -12.24 0.06
C LEU A 14 7.41 -11.00 -0.02
N ILE A 15 8.04 -9.83 0.04
CA ILE A 15 7.39 -8.53 -0.04
C ILE A 15 7.63 -7.97 -1.45
N PRO A 16 6.59 -7.59 -2.20
CA PRO A 16 6.74 -6.99 -3.52
C PRO A 16 7.29 -5.56 -3.44
N SER A 17 8.03 -5.15 -4.46
CA SER A 17 8.38 -3.76 -4.74
C SER A 17 7.15 -2.95 -5.16
N THR A 18 7.33 -1.64 -5.20
CA THR A 18 6.32 -0.65 -5.61
C THR A 18 5.65 -0.95 -6.96
N ASP A 19 6.33 -1.66 -7.86
CA ASP A 19 5.83 -2.01 -9.20
C ASP A 19 5.48 -3.51 -9.36
N PHE A 20 5.51 -4.28 -8.27
CA PHE A 20 5.26 -5.73 -8.24
C PHE A 20 6.20 -6.57 -9.14
N LYS A 21 7.29 -5.98 -9.67
CA LYS A 21 8.26 -6.69 -10.52
C LYS A 21 9.39 -7.31 -9.72
N LEU A 22 9.75 -6.72 -8.59
CA LEU A 22 10.77 -7.22 -7.69
C LEU A 22 10.10 -7.73 -6.42
N TRP A 23 10.61 -8.83 -5.86
CA TRP A 23 10.11 -9.39 -4.60
C TRP A 23 11.30 -9.63 -3.69
N SER A 24 11.23 -9.11 -2.46
CA SER A 24 12.31 -9.14 -1.47
C SER A 24 11.79 -9.71 -0.16
N GLY A 25 12.51 -10.66 0.44
CA GLY A 25 12.06 -11.31 1.65
C GLY A 25 12.91 -12.50 2.06
N SER A 26 12.50 -13.18 3.13
CA SER A 26 13.19 -14.36 3.65
C SER A 26 12.46 -15.63 3.30
N ILE A 27 13.11 -16.58 2.64
CA ILE A 27 12.51 -17.90 2.39
C ILE A 27 13.13 -18.92 3.35
N PHE A 28 12.30 -19.64 4.09
CA PHE A 28 12.72 -20.72 4.97
C PHE A 28 12.44 -22.06 4.31
N PHE A 29 13.47 -22.89 4.18
CA PHE A 29 13.34 -24.26 3.68
C PHE A 29 13.59 -25.26 4.81
N LYS A 30 12.79 -26.33 4.86
CA LYS A 30 13.04 -27.47 5.73
C LYS A 30 13.98 -28.42 4.98
N VAL A 31 15.17 -28.65 5.55
CA VAL A 31 16.18 -29.53 4.96
C VAL A 31 15.84 -30.98 5.30
N ASP A 32 15.23 -31.71 4.37
CA ASP A 32 15.13 -33.17 4.44
C ASP A 32 16.32 -33.78 3.67
N ARG A 33 17.06 -34.69 4.32
CA ARG A 33 18.37 -35.20 3.89
C ARG A 33 18.40 -35.94 2.53
N GLU A 34 17.26 -36.14 1.87
CA GLU A 34 17.14 -36.97 0.67
C GLU A 34 17.01 -36.18 -0.64
N ASN A 35 17.02 -34.84 -0.62
CA ASN A 35 16.95 -34.05 -1.84
C ASN A 35 17.84 -32.81 -1.77
N ASP A 36 18.99 -32.87 -2.44
CA ASP A 36 20.07 -31.87 -2.47
C ASP A 36 19.72 -30.59 -3.27
N GLY A 37 18.43 -30.24 -3.36
CA GLY A 37 17.96 -29.00 -4.00
C GLY A 37 18.45 -27.74 -3.27
N LEU A 38 18.80 -27.86 -1.99
CA LEU A 38 19.38 -26.78 -1.19
C LEU A 38 20.85 -26.52 -1.54
N GLY A 39 21.60 -27.53 -1.97
CA GLY A 39 22.98 -27.32 -2.44
C GLY A 39 23.01 -26.40 -3.65
N HIS A 40 22.18 -26.67 -4.65
CA HIS A 40 22.06 -25.83 -5.85
C HIS A 40 21.54 -24.42 -5.58
N PHE A 41 20.59 -24.27 -4.65
CA PHE A 41 20.06 -22.95 -4.30
C PHE A 41 21.06 -22.14 -3.46
N LEU A 42 21.81 -22.77 -2.55
CA LEU A 42 22.87 -22.12 -1.80
C LEU A 42 24.05 -21.72 -2.69
N GLU A 43 24.40 -22.53 -3.69
CA GLU A 43 25.43 -22.18 -4.69
C GLU A 43 25.00 -20.96 -5.54
N TYR A 44 23.72 -20.90 -5.91
CA TYR A 44 23.12 -19.74 -6.58
C TYR A 44 23.07 -18.49 -5.68
N LEU A 45 22.76 -18.64 -4.40
CA LEU A 45 22.73 -17.53 -3.45
C LEU A 45 24.14 -17.06 -3.06
N GLN A 46 25.11 -17.95 -2.88
CA GLN A 46 26.51 -17.61 -2.61
C GLN A 46 27.16 -16.86 -3.78
N SER A 47 26.70 -17.14 -5.01
CA SER A 47 27.04 -16.32 -6.19
C SER A 47 26.44 -14.89 -6.13
N LYS A 48 25.49 -14.60 -5.24
CA LYS A 48 24.78 -13.33 -5.08
C LYS A 48 24.89 -12.68 -3.69
N GLU A 49 25.39 -13.38 -2.68
CA GLU A 49 25.52 -12.98 -1.26
C GLU A 49 26.61 -11.92 -1.01
N ALA A 50 27.03 -11.19 -2.05
CA ALA A 50 27.92 -10.05 -1.92
C ALA A 50 27.20 -8.75 -1.50
N LEU A 51 25.87 -8.75 -1.36
CA LEU A 51 25.11 -7.58 -0.92
C LEU A 51 24.13 -7.91 0.21
N GLU A 52 24.56 -7.51 1.41
CA GLU A 52 23.74 -6.91 2.47
C GLU A 52 23.00 -7.84 3.45
N GLU A 53 23.75 -8.22 4.49
CA GLU A 53 23.27 -8.69 5.79
C GLU A 53 22.72 -7.52 6.62
N GLN A 54 21.46 -7.57 7.08
CA GLN A 54 21.04 -7.31 8.48
C GLN A 54 19.54 -7.06 8.61
N THR A 55 18.79 -8.02 9.18
CA THR A 55 17.82 -7.86 10.30
C THR A 55 16.95 -9.12 10.45
N ARG A 56 17.04 -9.82 11.59
CA ARG A 56 16.62 -11.23 11.73
C ARG A 56 15.65 -11.54 12.88
N SER A 57 14.67 -10.68 13.22
CA SER A 57 13.83 -10.94 14.42
C SER A 57 12.32 -10.57 14.43
N SER A 58 11.68 -10.17 13.31
CA SER A 58 10.27 -9.67 13.34
C SER A 58 9.20 -10.60 12.70
N THR A 59 9.61 -11.70 12.07
CA THR A 59 8.97 -12.22 10.84
C THR A 59 7.60 -12.91 10.93
N LYS A 60 7.08 -13.30 12.11
CA LYS A 60 5.79 -14.05 12.18
C LYS A 60 4.55 -13.17 12.32
N LEU A 61 4.64 -12.06 13.06
CA LEU A 61 3.52 -11.12 13.25
C LEU A 61 3.21 -10.37 11.95
N ASP A 62 4.26 -10.08 11.19
CA ASP A 62 4.20 -9.31 9.95
C ASP A 62 3.44 -10.07 8.83
N TYR A 63 3.44 -11.41 8.81
CA TYR A 63 2.78 -12.16 7.74
C TYR A 63 1.25 -12.03 7.73
N CYS A 64 0.59 -12.25 8.88
CA CYS A 64 -0.87 -12.15 8.95
C CYS A 64 -1.35 -10.72 8.67
N LEU A 65 -0.57 -9.73 9.12
CA LEU A 65 -0.78 -8.32 8.82
C LEU A 65 -0.72 -8.07 7.31
N TYR A 66 0.37 -8.47 6.66
CA TYR A 66 0.52 -8.28 5.21
C TYR A 66 -0.54 -9.01 4.41
N GLN A 67 -0.91 -10.22 4.82
CA GLN A 67 -1.96 -10.97 4.13
C GLN A 67 -3.31 -10.25 4.21
N GLN A 68 -3.65 -9.65 5.35
CA GLN A 68 -4.87 -8.87 5.52
C GLN A 68 -4.85 -7.61 4.64
N ILE A 69 -3.75 -6.83 4.69
CA ILE A 69 -3.59 -5.62 3.87
C ILE A 69 -3.69 -5.95 2.38
N LEU A 70 -2.98 -6.97 1.92
CA LEU A 70 -2.99 -7.37 0.51
C LEU A 70 -4.37 -7.84 0.05
N LYS A 71 -5.14 -8.50 0.94
CA LYS A 71 -6.52 -8.89 0.65
C LYS A 71 -7.41 -7.66 0.47
N GLU A 72 -7.31 -6.68 1.35
CA GLU A 72 -8.06 -5.42 1.24
C GLU A 72 -7.68 -4.63 -0.02
N LEU A 73 -6.39 -4.55 -0.35
CA LEU A 73 -5.93 -3.92 -1.59
C LEU A 73 -6.41 -4.67 -2.84
N GLN A 74 -6.55 -5.99 -2.76
CA GLN A 74 -7.10 -6.78 -3.85
C GLN A 74 -8.61 -6.52 -4.02
N GLU A 75 -9.35 -6.35 -2.92
CA GLU A 75 -10.78 -5.99 -2.93
C GLU A 75 -10.99 -4.57 -3.47
N LEU A 76 -10.09 -3.64 -3.14
CA LEU A 76 -10.09 -2.27 -3.66
C LEU A 76 -9.82 -2.17 -5.17
N GLY A 77 -9.02 -3.08 -5.71
CA GLY A 77 -8.56 -3.03 -7.09
C GLY A 77 -7.25 -2.27 -7.24
N SER A 78 -6.34 -2.84 -8.03
CA SER A 78 -4.98 -2.31 -8.24
C SER A 78 -4.94 -0.95 -8.92
N GLU A 79 -6.01 -0.55 -9.61
CA GLU A 79 -6.15 0.73 -10.30
C GLU A 79 -6.15 1.92 -9.33
N HIS A 80 -6.62 1.70 -8.10
CA HIS A 80 -6.71 2.69 -7.03
C HIS A 80 -5.44 2.76 -6.19
N VAL A 81 -4.50 1.83 -6.33
CA VAL A 81 -3.26 1.80 -5.55
C VAL A 81 -2.13 2.44 -6.37
N VAL A 82 -1.65 3.60 -5.94
CA VAL A 82 -0.56 4.33 -6.61
C VAL A 82 0.80 3.79 -6.17
N LYS A 83 0.97 3.62 -4.86
CA LYS A 83 2.25 3.25 -4.27
C LYS A 83 2.04 2.57 -2.92
N CYS A 84 2.84 1.55 -2.65
CA CYS A 84 2.98 0.98 -1.32
C CYS A 84 4.44 1.11 -0.89
N GLN A 85 4.68 1.52 0.35
CA GLN A 85 6.03 1.44 0.92
C GLN A 85 6.43 -0.03 1.11
N GLY A 86 7.73 -0.34 1.02
CA GLY A 86 8.24 -1.72 1.06
C GLY A 86 8.01 -2.45 2.39
N ASP A 87 7.53 -1.77 3.42
CA ASP A 87 7.08 -2.35 4.69
C ASP A 87 5.53 -2.39 4.81
N LEU A 88 4.81 -2.03 3.74
CA LEU A 88 3.35 -1.91 3.67
C LEU A 88 2.73 -1.09 4.81
N ARG A 89 3.52 -0.18 5.41
CA ARG A 89 3.03 0.70 6.48
C ARG A 89 2.52 2.04 5.99
N SER A 90 2.84 2.40 4.77
CA SER A 90 2.30 3.58 4.12
C SER A 90 1.80 3.19 2.74
N LEU A 91 0.55 3.56 2.46
CA LEU A 91 -0.13 3.29 1.21
C LEU A 91 -0.61 4.62 0.62
N VAL A 92 -0.37 4.80 -0.67
CA VAL A 92 -0.91 5.92 -1.45
C VAL A 92 -2.01 5.36 -2.35
N LEU A 93 -3.23 5.78 -2.08
CA LEU A 93 -4.41 5.45 -2.85
C LEU A 93 -4.84 6.65 -3.70
N ARG A 94 -5.51 6.39 -4.80
CA ARG A 94 -6.08 7.42 -5.67
C ARG A 94 -7.50 7.09 -6.07
N THR A 95 -8.27 8.13 -6.35
CA THR A 95 -9.53 8.04 -7.06
C THR A 95 -9.63 9.18 -8.08
N ILE A 96 -10.41 8.97 -9.12
CA ILE A 96 -10.66 9.98 -10.16
C ILE A 96 -12.09 10.48 -9.97
N ASP A 97 -12.26 11.79 -9.92
CA ASP A 97 -13.58 12.39 -9.80
C ASP A 97 -14.33 12.44 -11.15
N VAL A 98 -15.59 12.90 -11.13
CA VAL A 98 -16.43 13.01 -12.33
C VAL A 98 -15.90 14.00 -13.38
N ARG A 99 -14.96 14.88 -13.00
CA ARG A 99 -14.31 15.85 -13.88
C ARG A 99 -13.00 15.31 -14.48
N GLY A 100 -12.58 14.12 -14.04
CA GLY A 100 -11.34 13.48 -14.50
C GLY A 100 -10.10 13.91 -13.72
N VAL A 101 -10.27 14.58 -12.57
CA VAL A 101 -9.15 14.98 -11.70
C VAL A 101 -8.80 13.84 -10.76
N GLU A 102 -7.51 13.54 -10.64
CA GLU A 102 -6.99 12.54 -9.69
C GLU A 102 -6.86 13.17 -8.30
N HIS A 103 -7.38 12.49 -7.29
CA HIS A 103 -7.28 12.85 -5.88
C HIS A 103 -6.56 11.72 -5.13
N GLN A 104 -5.59 12.06 -4.28
CA GLN A 104 -4.77 11.11 -3.54
C GLN A 104 -5.07 11.10 -2.04
N LEU A 105 -4.87 9.93 -1.46
CA LEU A 105 -5.03 9.65 -0.04
C LEU A 105 -3.83 8.82 0.42
N VAL A 106 -3.12 9.31 1.43
CA VAL A 106 -2.01 8.58 2.06
C VAL A 106 -2.49 8.02 3.39
N ILE A 107 -2.43 6.69 3.51
CA ILE A 107 -2.85 5.94 4.68
C ILE A 107 -1.63 5.33 5.37
N GLY A 108 -1.49 5.58 6.67
CA GLY A 108 -0.56 4.91 7.56
C GLY A 108 -1.20 3.66 8.18
N ILE A 109 -0.45 2.57 8.22
CA ILE A 109 -0.90 1.30 8.80
C ILE A 109 -0.11 1.02 10.08
N PRO A 110 -0.78 0.96 11.25
CA PRO A 110 -0.12 0.69 12.51
C PRO A 110 0.28 -0.78 12.62
N ARG A 111 1.27 -1.08 13.47
CA ARG A 111 1.85 -2.43 13.60
C ARG A 111 0.89 -3.48 14.16
N ASP A 112 -0.13 -3.01 14.87
CA ASP A 112 -1.16 -3.81 15.52
C ASP A 112 -2.46 -3.86 14.72
N TYR A 113 -2.47 -3.35 13.48
CA TYR A 113 -3.58 -3.53 12.53
C TYR A 113 -3.91 -5.04 12.36
N PRO A 114 -5.19 -5.44 12.31
CA PRO A 114 -6.41 -4.63 12.30
C PRO A 114 -6.97 -4.27 13.70
N SER A 115 -6.22 -4.48 14.79
CA SER A 115 -6.68 -4.12 16.14
C SER A 115 -6.75 -2.61 16.33
N SER A 116 -5.78 -1.90 15.74
CA SER A 116 -5.82 -0.45 15.58
C SER A 116 -6.22 -0.09 14.16
N ARG A 117 -6.89 1.06 14.02
CA ARG A 117 -7.40 1.57 12.74
C ARG A 117 -6.27 2.18 11.90
N PRO A 118 -6.42 2.23 10.56
CA PRO A 118 -5.51 2.98 9.71
C PRO A 118 -5.50 4.47 10.07
N THR A 119 -4.36 5.13 9.91
CA THR A 119 -4.22 6.58 10.09
C THR A 119 -4.24 7.27 8.73
N ILE A 120 -4.72 8.51 8.69
CA ILE A 120 -4.62 9.36 7.50
C ILE A 120 -3.38 10.21 7.68
N ASP A 121 -2.37 9.94 6.87
CA ASP A 121 -1.09 10.66 6.95
C ASP A 121 -1.15 11.93 6.10
N ASP A 122 -1.82 11.88 4.94
CA ASP A 122 -2.00 13.01 4.02
C ASP A 122 -3.23 12.82 3.14
N ILE A 123 -3.87 13.90 2.70
CA ILE A 123 -5.06 13.86 1.85
C ILE A 123 -5.26 15.14 1.03
N ASP A 124 -5.67 14.97 -0.22
CA ASP A 124 -6.09 16.07 -1.11
C ASP A 124 -7.52 16.57 -0.79
N MET A 125 -7.79 16.94 0.47
CA MET A 125 -9.10 17.40 0.93
C MET A 125 -9.01 18.47 2.02
N PRO A 126 -10.04 19.33 2.17
CA PRO A 126 -10.18 20.19 3.33
C PRO A 126 -10.18 19.39 4.64
N GLU A 127 -9.60 19.95 5.72
CA GLU A 127 -9.48 19.28 7.02
C GLU A 127 -10.81 18.74 7.59
N VAL A 128 -11.95 19.35 7.23
CA VAL A 128 -13.28 18.88 7.63
C VAL A 128 -13.57 17.44 7.17
N ALA A 129 -12.94 16.98 6.08
CA ALA A 129 -13.07 15.62 5.56
C ALA A 129 -12.37 14.58 6.45
N LEU A 130 -11.32 14.98 7.20
CA LEU A 130 -10.56 14.07 8.06
C LEU A 130 -11.45 13.46 9.16
N GLN A 131 -12.45 14.21 9.63
CA GLN A 131 -13.34 13.74 10.69
C GLN A 131 -14.17 12.51 10.26
N ASP A 132 -14.59 12.45 9.00
CA ASP A 132 -15.39 11.32 8.51
C ASP A 132 -14.53 10.13 8.10
N LEU A 133 -13.35 10.38 7.54
CA LEU A 133 -12.39 9.35 7.15
C LEU A 133 -11.78 8.64 8.36
N SER A 134 -11.51 9.39 9.45
CA SER A 134 -10.93 8.83 10.69
C SER A 134 -11.84 7.81 11.40
N LYS A 135 -13.11 7.69 10.96
CA LYS A 135 -14.07 6.72 11.48
C LYS A 135 -13.94 5.33 10.84
N GLY A 136 -13.27 5.21 9.69
CA GLY A 136 -13.07 3.93 9.00
C GLY A 136 -12.23 2.95 9.83
N GLU A 137 -12.61 1.67 9.82
CA GLU A 137 -11.89 0.62 10.56
C GLU A 137 -10.91 -0.14 9.68
N THR A 138 -11.18 -0.23 8.38
CA THR A 138 -10.35 -0.92 7.39
C THR A 138 -9.86 0.03 6.30
N ILE A 139 -8.85 -0.37 5.52
CA ILE A 139 -8.33 0.42 4.40
C ILE A 139 -9.45 0.64 3.37
N THR A 140 -10.23 -0.41 3.11
CA THR A 140 -11.37 -0.37 2.18
C THR A 140 -12.45 0.60 2.65
N ASP A 141 -12.79 0.60 3.95
CA ASP A 141 -13.80 1.53 4.49
C ASP A 141 -13.36 2.99 4.37
N VAL A 142 -12.11 3.27 4.74
CA VAL A 142 -11.53 4.62 4.64
C VAL A 142 -11.55 5.08 3.18
N PHE A 143 -11.16 4.22 2.24
CA PHE A 143 -11.17 4.56 0.83
C PHE A 143 -12.59 4.77 0.26
N ASN A 144 -13.58 3.96 0.66
CA ASN A 144 -14.97 4.14 0.23
C ASN A 144 -15.55 5.49 0.70
N VAL A 145 -15.25 5.86 1.95
CA VAL A 145 -15.62 7.20 2.48
C VAL A 145 -14.91 8.29 1.70
N PHE A 146 -13.62 8.12 1.38
CA PHE A 146 -12.86 9.06 0.55
C PHE A 146 -13.49 9.26 -0.83
N GLN A 147 -13.84 8.19 -1.53
CA GLN A 147 -14.52 8.29 -2.82
C GLN A 147 -15.86 9.02 -2.72
N THR A 148 -16.61 8.77 -1.64
CA THR A 148 -17.88 9.47 -1.40
C THR A 148 -17.67 10.97 -1.18
N LEU A 149 -16.64 11.34 -0.41
CA LEU A 149 -16.29 12.74 -0.15
C LEU A 149 -15.80 13.43 -1.43
N VAL A 150 -14.91 12.81 -2.21
CA VAL A 150 -14.47 13.34 -3.50
C VAL A 150 -15.67 13.70 -4.38
N ASN A 151 -16.68 12.83 -4.43
CA ASN A 151 -17.89 13.05 -5.20
C ASN A 151 -18.87 14.06 -4.56
N SER A 152 -18.86 14.25 -3.25
CA SER A 152 -19.72 15.26 -2.60
C SER A 152 -19.12 16.67 -2.67
N PHE A 153 -17.80 16.80 -2.80
CA PHE A 153 -17.09 18.09 -2.86
C PHE A 153 -17.02 18.69 -4.28
N GLN A 154 -17.82 18.22 -5.25
CA GLN A 154 -17.74 18.70 -6.63
C GLN A 154 -17.97 20.21 -6.78
N ASP A 155 -18.95 20.78 -6.05
CA ASP A 155 -19.19 22.23 -6.05
C ASP A 155 -17.97 23.01 -5.54
N PHE A 156 -17.27 22.46 -4.53
CA PHE A 156 -16.05 23.06 -3.99
C PHE A 156 -14.92 23.01 -5.03
N TRP A 157 -14.74 21.86 -5.69
CA TRP A 157 -13.70 21.68 -6.70
C TRP A 157 -13.92 22.56 -7.94
N GLU A 158 -15.17 22.71 -8.37
CA GLU A 158 -15.53 23.62 -9.47
C GLU A 158 -15.24 25.08 -9.11
N ALA A 159 -15.58 25.50 -7.89
CA ALA A 159 -15.27 26.84 -7.40
C ALA A 159 -13.76 27.08 -7.29
N TYR A 160 -13.00 26.09 -6.78
CA TYR A 160 -11.55 26.15 -6.67
C TYR A 160 -10.87 26.26 -8.04
N ASP A 161 -11.29 25.46 -9.01
CA ASP A 161 -10.72 25.50 -10.36
C ASP A 161 -11.10 26.78 -11.11
N SER A 162 -12.33 27.27 -10.94
CA SER A 162 -12.75 28.57 -11.47
C SER A 162 -11.87 29.69 -10.91
N LEU A 163 -11.63 29.70 -9.60
CA LEU A 163 -10.74 30.66 -8.95
C LEU A 163 -9.31 30.56 -9.50
N LYS A 164 -8.76 29.35 -9.60
CA LYS A 164 -7.41 29.10 -10.13
C LYS A 164 -7.26 29.54 -11.59
N SER A 165 -8.32 29.40 -12.39
CA SER A 165 -8.32 29.83 -13.80
C SER A 165 -8.46 31.35 -13.98
N CYS A 166 -9.14 32.04 -13.05
CA CYS A 166 -9.45 33.45 -13.16
C CYS A 166 -8.52 34.36 -12.33
N THR A 167 -7.66 33.79 -11.50
CA THR A 167 -6.77 34.54 -10.59
C THR A 167 -5.34 34.05 -10.67
N TRP A 168 -4.39 34.97 -10.49
CA TRP A 168 -3.00 34.59 -10.22
C TRP A 168 -2.91 34.20 -8.74
N LEU A 169 -2.82 32.90 -8.46
CA LEU A 169 -2.55 32.37 -7.13
C LEU A 169 -1.10 32.70 -6.74
N ILE A 170 -0.94 33.52 -5.70
CA ILE A 170 0.37 33.93 -5.18
C ILE A 170 0.93 32.86 -4.22
N ASP A 171 0.06 32.16 -3.50
CA ASP A 171 0.39 30.98 -2.68
C ASP A 171 -0.84 30.07 -2.53
N PRO A 172 -0.66 28.73 -2.47
CA PRO A 172 0.60 28.01 -2.70
C PRO A 172 1.00 28.03 -4.19
N GLU A 173 2.32 28.05 -4.48
CA GLU A 173 2.82 28.06 -5.87
C GLU A 173 2.47 26.78 -6.66
N HIS A 174 2.05 25.69 -6.00
CA HIS A 174 1.68 24.42 -6.63
C HIS A 174 0.58 23.67 -5.88
#